data_AF-A0A813LQ12-F1
#
_entry.id   AF-A0A813LQ12-F1
#
_cell.length_a   1.000
_cell.length_b   1.000
_cell.length_c   1.000
_cell.angle_alpha   90.00
_cell.angle_beta   90.00
_cell.angle_gamma   90.00
#
_symmetry.space_group_name_H-M   'P 1'
#
loop_
_entity.id
_entity.type
_entity.pdbx_description
1 polymer ?
#
loop_
_entity_poly.entity_id
_entity_poly.type
_entity_poly.pdbx_seq_one_letter_code
_entity_poly.pdbx_strand_id
1 'polypeptide(L)'
;RAMDLTVRGAEGLPQKAYLSIRAGDVRKQVQYRPGECFRFDNKSAPRFFVVDVFEKVSSAQVSLAELAALGETGSSVQLPGRNGLPITLDMTVKVRDQQAGFDPKKIRPPRHQVAMEAQTYLETHSVQKILQGLVQQLLTCQPKDPVSFMSKYIQESAALGGEVATTLPSLAVLNPTDEESDNEGAKRQWASRRGMGADE
;
A
#
# COMPACT_ATOMS: atom_id res chain seq x y z
N ARG A 1 -12.65 9.18 24.04
CA ARG A 1 -12.33 10.35 24.89
C ARG A 1 -11.37 11.23 24.10
N ALA A 2 -11.65 12.52 23.98
CA ALA A 2 -10.71 13.50 23.45
C ALA A 2 -9.67 13.86 24.52
N MET A 3 -8.53 14.40 24.10
CA MET A 3 -7.43 14.79 24.99
C MET A 3 -6.89 16.16 24.59
N ASP A 4 -6.80 17.09 25.53
CA ASP A 4 -6.10 18.36 25.38
C ASP A 4 -4.81 18.31 26.22
N LEU A 5 -3.65 18.55 25.60
CA LEU A 5 -2.35 18.59 26.26
C LEU A 5 -1.75 19.98 26.15
N THR A 6 -1.45 20.61 27.28
CA THR A 6 -0.83 21.94 27.33
C THR A 6 0.59 21.85 27.88
N VAL A 7 1.55 22.39 27.14
CA VAL A 7 2.94 22.46 27.60
C VAL A 7 3.13 23.74 28.40
N ARG A 8 3.16 23.62 29.73
CA ARG A 8 3.20 24.77 30.65
C ARG A 8 4.56 25.46 30.74
N GLY A 9 5.64 24.72 30.53
CA GLY A 9 7.00 25.21 30.60
C GLY A 9 7.98 24.19 30.04
N ALA A 10 9.19 24.64 29.73
CA ALA A 10 10.27 23.78 29.29
C ALA A 10 11.61 24.42 29.65
N GLU A 11 12.55 23.61 30.11
CA GLU A 11 13.91 23.99 30.45
C GLU A 11 14.88 23.14 29.63
N GLY A 12 16.03 23.72 29.24
CA GLY A 12 17.05 22.99 28.47
C GLY A 12 16.69 22.70 27.00
N LEU A 13 15.67 23.37 26.43
CA LEU A 13 15.35 23.21 25.01
C LEU A 13 16.38 23.89 24.10
N PRO A 14 16.70 23.31 22.93
CA PRO A 14 17.49 24.00 21.92
C PRO A 14 16.75 25.25 21.41
N GLN A 15 17.49 26.29 20.98
CA GLN A 15 16.94 27.60 20.60
C GLN A 15 15.77 27.55 19.61
N LYS A 16 15.77 26.59 18.68
CA LYS A 16 14.72 26.40 17.66
C LYS A 16 14.09 25.02 17.79
N ALA A 17 13.64 24.69 18.99
CA ALA A 17 12.98 23.42 19.29
C ALA A 17 11.60 23.30 18.62
N TYR A 18 11.34 22.12 18.06
CA TYR A 18 10.03 21.66 17.65
C TYR A 18 9.61 20.54 18.58
N LEU A 19 8.39 20.62 19.10
CA LEU A 19 7.77 19.55 19.85
C LEU A 19 6.95 18.69 18.90
N SER A 20 7.11 17.38 19.00
CA SER A 20 6.29 16.39 18.31
C SER A 20 5.61 15.52 19.36
N ILE A 21 4.28 15.58 19.40
CA ILE A 21 3.46 14.81 20.32
C ILE A 21 2.65 13.79 19.51
N ARG A 22 2.84 12.51 19.81
CA ARG A 22 2.14 11.40 19.17
C ARG A 22 1.22 10.72 20.16
N ALA A 23 -0.08 10.73 19.88
CA ALA A 23 -1.11 10.04 20.66
C ALA A 23 -1.84 9.03 19.75
N GLY A 24 -1.48 7.75 19.88
CA GLY A 24 -1.93 6.70 18.95
C GLY A 24 -1.40 6.96 17.54
N ASP A 25 -2.30 7.05 16.57
CA ASP A 25 -1.95 7.27 15.16
C ASP A 25 -1.78 8.74 14.80
N VAL A 26 -2.17 9.66 15.69
CA VAL A 26 -2.11 11.10 15.44
C VAL A 26 -0.81 11.68 15.99
N ARG A 27 -0.03 12.31 15.11
CA ARG A 27 1.16 13.08 15.46
C ARG A 27 0.91 14.56 15.18
N LYS A 28 1.19 15.42 16.16
CA LYS A 28 1.18 16.87 16.01
C LYS A 28 2.58 17.39 16.26
N GLN A 29 3.11 18.16 15.31
CA GLN A 29 4.44 18.74 15.42
C GLN A 29 4.39 20.24 15.17
N VAL A 30 4.90 21.02 16.12
CA VAL A 30 4.89 22.50 16.09
C VAL A 30 6.18 23.03 16.69
N GLN A 31 6.55 24.26 16.34
CA GLN A 31 7.63 24.96 17.03
C GLN A 31 7.20 25.21 18.49
N TYR A 32 8.11 24.98 19.44
CA TYR A 32 7.80 25.19 20.85
C TYR A 32 7.42 26.65 21.13
N ARG A 33 6.30 26.82 21.83
CA ARG A 33 5.86 28.08 22.43
C ARG A 33 5.34 27.79 23.84
N PRO A 34 5.67 28.59 24.86
CA PRO A 34 5.08 28.45 26.17
C PRO A 34 3.55 28.54 26.08
N GLY A 35 2.85 27.59 26.73
CA GLY A 35 1.39 27.55 26.74
C GLY A 35 0.75 26.89 25.50
N GLU A 36 1.53 26.33 24.58
CA GLU A 36 1.01 25.64 23.40
C GLU A 36 0.09 24.47 23.80
N CYS A 37 -1.07 24.39 23.16
CA CYS A 37 -2.10 23.38 23.44
C CYS A 37 -2.33 22.45 22.24
N PHE A 38 -2.17 21.15 22.47
CA PHE A 38 -2.33 20.09 21.51
C PHE A 38 -3.66 19.36 21.77
N ARG A 39 -4.64 19.62 20.92
CA ARG A 39 -5.94 18.93 20.95
C ARG A 39 -5.93 17.64 20.14
N PHE A 40 -6.35 16.52 20.70
CA PHE A 40 -6.45 15.24 20.01
C PHE A 40 -7.90 14.76 20.02
N ASP A 41 -8.56 14.86 18.86
CA ASP A 41 -9.98 14.48 18.67
C ASP A 41 -10.15 12.97 18.40
N ASN A 42 -9.37 12.14 19.10
CA ASN A 42 -9.44 10.69 18.93
C ASN A 42 -10.75 10.14 19.52
N LYS A 43 -11.37 9.18 18.83
CA LYS A 43 -12.57 8.46 19.33
C LYS A 43 -12.29 7.83 20.71
N SER A 44 -11.07 7.32 20.92
CA SER A 44 -10.55 6.84 22.19
C SER A 44 -9.19 7.47 22.49
N ALA A 45 -8.99 7.97 23.72
CA ALA A 45 -7.70 8.50 24.13
C ALA A 45 -6.77 7.31 24.40
N PRO A 46 -5.55 7.27 23.82
CA PRO A 46 -4.58 6.23 24.13
C PRO A 46 -4.13 6.33 25.60
N ARG A 47 -3.63 5.22 26.15
CA ARG A 47 -3.08 5.21 27.52
C ARG A 47 -1.77 6.00 27.65
N PHE A 48 -0.99 6.04 26.57
CA PHE A 48 0.31 6.70 26.52
C PHE A 48 0.41 7.58 25.28
N PHE A 49 1.28 8.57 25.35
CA PHE A 49 1.68 9.41 24.23
C PHE A 49 3.20 9.54 24.21
N VAL A 50 3.77 9.80 23.04
CA VAL A 50 5.22 10.01 22.84
C VAL A 50 5.47 11.50 22.66
N VAL A 51 6.52 12.01 23.28
CA VAL A 51 7.00 13.39 23.11
C VAL A 51 8.43 13.34 22.59
N ASP A 52 8.63 13.87 21.39
CA ASP A 52 9.95 14.05 20.80
C ASP A 52 10.29 15.54 20.70
N VAL A 53 11.55 15.89 20.96
CA VAL A 53 12.09 17.24 20.78
C VAL A 53 13.04 17.21 19.58
N PHE A 54 12.78 18.07 18.61
CA PHE A 54 13.63 18.22 17.43
C PHE A 54 14.28 19.60 17.40
N GLU A 55 15.54 19.68 17.02
CA GLU A 55 16.19 20.95 16.70
C GLU A 55 15.98 21.25 15.22
N LYS A 56 15.54 22.48 14.90
CA LYS A 56 15.48 22.93 13.51
C LYS A 56 16.88 23.14 12.95
N VAL A 57 17.30 22.23 12.06
CA VAL A 57 18.60 22.29 11.39
C VAL A 57 18.63 23.38 10.32
N SER A 58 17.60 23.46 9.45
CA SER A 58 17.55 24.44 8.36
C SER A 58 16.13 24.72 7.86
N SER A 59 15.97 25.72 6.99
CA SER A 59 14.72 26.10 6.32
C SER A 59 14.99 26.95 5.09
N ALA A 60 14.21 26.73 4.04
CA ALA A 60 14.18 27.55 2.84
C ALA A 60 12.72 27.89 2.51
N GLN A 61 12.50 29.07 1.93
CA GLN A 61 11.23 29.40 1.29
C GLN A 61 11.35 29.05 -0.19
N VAL A 62 10.31 28.43 -0.74
CA VAL A 62 10.30 27.97 -2.13
C VAL A 62 9.07 28.55 -2.82
N SER A 63 9.26 29.19 -3.97
CA SER A 63 8.19 29.80 -4.75
C SER A 63 7.41 28.73 -5.53
N LEU A 64 6.11 28.62 -5.28
CA LEU A 64 5.24 27.71 -6.04
C LEU A 64 5.11 28.12 -7.51
N ALA A 65 5.20 29.43 -7.82
CA ALA A 65 5.12 29.93 -9.18
C ALA A 65 6.33 29.49 -10.02
N GLU A 66 7.53 29.56 -9.43
CA GLU A 66 8.77 29.11 -10.08
C GLU A 66 8.78 27.59 -10.29
N LEU A 67 8.31 26.83 -9.30
CA LEU A 67 8.18 25.37 -9.41
C LEU A 67 7.17 24.94 -10.47
N ALA A 68 6.03 25.63 -10.57
CA ALA A 68 5.02 25.34 -11.58
C ALA A 68 5.53 25.61 -13.00
N ALA A 69 6.37 26.64 -13.18
CA ALA A 69 6.99 26.97 -14.46
C ALA A 69 8.00 25.90 -14.94
N LEU A 70 8.60 25.15 -14.00
CA LEU A 70 9.52 24.04 -14.28
C LEU A 70 8.80 22.73 -14.66
N GLY A 71 7.47 22.66 -14.63
CA GLY A 71 6.71 21.46 -15.01
C GLY A 71 6.90 20.26 -14.06
N GLU A 72 6.78 19.03 -14.59
CA GLU A 72 6.91 17.79 -13.78
C GLU A 72 8.35 17.42 -13.44
N THR A 73 9.34 18.11 -14.00
CA THR A 73 10.74 17.93 -13.62
C THR A 73 10.94 18.44 -12.20
N GLY A 74 11.24 17.53 -11.28
CA GLY A 74 11.46 17.85 -9.87
C GLY A 74 12.48 18.99 -9.70
N SER A 75 12.23 19.87 -8.75
CA SER A 75 13.15 20.94 -8.39
C SER A 75 14.05 20.47 -7.26
N SER A 76 15.35 20.70 -7.43
CA SER A 76 16.32 20.55 -6.34
C SER A 76 16.35 21.83 -5.51
N VAL A 77 16.06 21.74 -4.22
CA VAL A 77 16.08 22.86 -3.28
C VAL A 77 17.26 22.71 -2.35
N GLN A 78 18.11 23.73 -2.29
CA GLN A 78 19.24 23.77 -1.38
C GLN A 78 18.91 24.56 -0.12
N LEU A 79 19.25 23.97 1.02
CA LEU A 79 19.15 24.59 2.32
C LEU A 79 20.55 24.73 2.94
N PRO A 80 20.83 25.80 3.69
CA PRO A 80 22.10 25.90 4.41
C PRO A 80 22.16 24.83 5.51
N GLY A 81 23.13 23.93 5.47
CA GLY A 81 23.33 22.93 6.54
C GLY A 81 24.13 23.48 7.72
N ARG A 82 24.14 22.71 8.82
CA ARG A 82 24.73 23.10 10.11
C ARG A 82 26.25 23.37 10.07
N ASN A 83 26.94 22.78 9.09
CA ASN A 83 28.41 22.83 8.95
C ASN A 83 28.85 23.58 7.69
N GLY A 84 27.97 24.39 7.09
CA GLY A 84 28.21 25.06 5.81
C GLY A 84 28.04 24.17 4.58
N LEU A 85 27.90 22.85 4.76
CA LEU A 85 27.51 21.94 3.67
C LEU A 85 26.02 22.12 3.33
N PRO A 86 25.65 22.29 2.05
CA PRO A 86 24.26 22.42 1.66
C PRO A 86 23.51 21.09 1.87
N ILE A 87 22.26 21.20 2.32
CA ILE A 87 21.30 20.09 2.31
C ILE A 87 20.49 20.23 1.03
N THR A 88 20.57 19.25 0.14
CA THR A 88 19.85 19.24 -1.12
C THR A 88 18.63 18.34 -1.02
N LEU A 89 17.46 18.84 -1.40
CA LEU A 89 16.20 18.10 -1.43
C LEU A 89 15.61 18.11 -2.83
N ASP A 90 15.40 16.92 -3.41
CA ASP A 90 14.70 16.80 -4.68
C ASP A 90 13.19 16.68 -4.43
N MET A 91 12.42 17.61 -4.99
CA MET A 91 10.99 17.73 -4.73
C MET A 91 10.19 17.86 -6.02
N THR A 92 9.09 17.11 -6.11
CA THR A 92 8.07 17.28 -7.15
C THR A 92 6.83 17.91 -6.53
N VAL A 93 6.37 19.03 -7.09
CA VAL A 93 5.20 19.76 -6.58
C VAL A 93 4.10 19.75 -7.64
N LYS A 94 2.93 19.24 -7.27
CA LYS A 94 1.72 19.28 -8.10
C LYS A 94 0.74 20.28 -7.51
N VAL A 95 0.66 21.47 -8.11
CA VAL A 95 -0.34 22.48 -7.75
C VAL A 95 -1.66 22.08 -8.44
N ARG A 96 -2.72 21.91 -7.65
CA ARG A 96 -4.08 21.67 -8.17
C ARG A 96 -4.89 22.92 -7.93
N ASP A 97 -5.46 23.48 -8.99
CA ASP A 97 -6.44 24.55 -8.85
C ASP A 97 -7.67 23.99 -8.14
N GLN A 98 -8.00 24.61 -7.02
CA GLN A 98 -9.23 24.33 -6.32
C GLN A 98 -10.35 24.99 -7.13
N GLN A 99 -10.94 24.26 -8.08
CA GLN A 99 -12.20 24.68 -8.68
C GLN A 99 -13.18 25.00 -7.54
N ALA A 100 -13.73 26.21 -7.58
CA ALA A 100 -14.61 26.77 -6.57
C ALA A 100 -15.75 25.79 -6.23
N GLY A 101 -15.65 25.20 -5.04
CA GLY A 101 -16.52 24.15 -4.55
C GLY A 101 -16.05 23.69 -3.17
N PHE A 102 -15.93 24.64 -2.24
CA PHE A 102 -15.52 24.35 -0.86
C PHE A 102 -16.71 23.74 -0.08
N ASP A 103 -16.84 22.42 -0.15
CA ASP A 103 -17.65 21.65 0.80
C ASP A 103 -16.73 21.20 1.96
N PRO A 104 -16.88 21.72 3.20
CA PRO A 104 -15.94 21.50 4.30
C PRO A 104 -15.93 20.06 4.88
N LYS A 105 -16.53 19.08 4.19
CA LYS A 105 -16.71 17.70 4.70
C LYS A 105 -15.86 16.63 4.04
N LYS A 106 -15.01 16.92 3.05
CA LYS A 106 -14.07 15.91 2.53
C LYS A 106 -12.80 15.85 3.37
N ILE A 107 -12.98 15.38 4.60
CA ILE A 107 -11.98 14.59 5.32
C ILE A 107 -11.49 13.53 4.33
N ARG A 108 -10.17 13.41 4.18
CA ARG A 108 -9.48 12.40 3.37
C ARG A 108 -10.29 11.09 3.37
N PRO A 109 -10.61 10.49 2.20
CA PRO A 109 -11.45 9.31 2.16
C PRO A 109 -10.85 8.28 3.15
N PRO A 110 -11.60 7.86 4.18
CA PRO A 110 -11.12 6.87 5.12
C PRO A 110 -10.63 5.67 4.30
N ARG A 111 -9.58 4.97 4.73
CA ARG A 111 -8.98 3.81 4.02
C ARG A 111 -10.04 2.81 3.50
N HIS A 112 -11.19 2.77 4.14
CA HIS A 112 -12.38 2.03 3.72
C HIS A 112 -12.96 2.47 2.36
N GLN A 113 -13.05 3.76 2.03
CA GLN A 113 -13.53 4.24 0.72
C GLN A 113 -12.59 3.84 -0.42
N VAL A 114 -11.28 3.92 -0.22
CA VAL A 114 -10.30 3.44 -1.21
C VAL A 114 -10.41 1.92 -1.41
N ALA A 115 -10.64 1.16 -0.32
CA ALA A 115 -10.87 -0.27 -0.40
C ALA A 115 -12.20 -0.62 -1.11
N MET A 116 -13.25 0.15 -0.87
CA MET A 116 -14.55 0.00 -1.54
C MET A 116 -14.45 0.34 -3.03
N GLU A 117 -13.76 1.41 -3.40
CA GLU A 117 -13.51 1.77 -4.80
C GLU A 117 -12.70 0.69 -5.54
N ALA A 118 -11.67 0.15 -4.90
CA ALA A 118 -10.89 -0.96 -5.44
C ALA A 118 -11.75 -2.24 -5.57
N GLN A 119 -12.59 -2.55 -4.59
CA GLN A 119 -13.51 -3.68 -4.66
C GLN A 119 -14.53 -3.51 -5.79
N THR A 120 -15.16 -2.33 -5.90
CA THR A 120 -16.07 -2.01 -7.00
C THR A 120 -15.38 -2.14 -8.35
N TYR A 121 -14.12 -1.71 -8.48
CA TYR A 121 -13.35 -1.88 -9.71
C TYR A 121 -13.14 -3.36 -10.05
N LEU A 122 -12.73 -4.18 -9.09
CA LEU A 122 -12.50 -5.62 -9.28
C LEU A 122 -13.79 -6.38 -9.63
N GLU A 123 -14.91 -5.99 -9.03
CA GLU A 123 -16.24 -6.57 -9.30
C GLU A 123 -16.78 -6.13 -10.66
N THR A 124 -16.71 -4.83 -10.98
CA THR A 124 -17.19 -4.26 -12.25
C THR A 124 -16.46 -4.86 -13.44
N HIS A 125 -15.16 -5.08 -13.32
CA HIS A 125 -14.33 -5.65 -14.38
C HIS A 125 -14.23 -7.18 -14.30
N SER A 126 -15.01 -7.82 -13.41
CA SER A 126 -15.01 -9.27 -13.17
C SER A 126 -13.64 -9.91 -12.88
N VAL A 127 -12.64 -9.10 -12.53
CA VAL A 127 -11.25 -9.53 -12.27
C VAL A 127 -11.22 -10.51 -11.11
N GLN A 128 -12.05 -10.29 -10.09
CA GLN A 128 -12.13 -11.18 -8.93
C GLN A 128 -12.61 -12.59 -9.30
N LYS A 129 -13.62 -12.71 -10.17
CA LYS A 129 -14.15 -14.01 -10.60
C LYS A 129 -13.13 -14.77 -11.44
N ILE A 130 -12.44 -14.07 -12.35
CA ILE A 130 -11.39 -14.64 -13.20
C ILE A 130 -10.23 -15.15 -12.35
N LEU A 131 -9.74 -14.35 -11.40
CA LEU A 131 -8.63 -14.75 -10.53
C LEU A 131 -9.00 -15.95 -9.64
N GLN A 132 -10.22 -15.97 -9.09
CA GLN A 132 -10.69 -17.09 -8.28
C GLN A 132 -10.77 -18.39 -9.09
N GLY A 133 -11.32 -18.34 -10.31
CA GLY A 133 -11.38 -19.49 -11.22
C GLY A 133 -9.99 -19.97 -11.62
N LEU A 134 -9.07 -19.05 -11.90
CA LEU A 134 -7.68 -19.36 -12.23
C LEU A 134 -7.00 -20.11 -11.09
N VAL A 135 -7.11 -19.61 -9.86
CA VAL A 135 -6.47 -20.23 -8.68
C VAL A 135 -7.05 -21.62 -8.43
N GLN A 136 -8.37 -21.79 -8.54
CA GLN A 136 -9.01 -23.09 -8.38
C GLN A 136 -8.52 -24.10 -9.43
N GLN A 137 -8.42 -23.71 -10.70
CA GLN A 137 -7.92 -24.61 -11.75
C GLN A 137 -6.43 -24.89 -11.62
N LEU A 138 -5.63 -23.89 -11.22
CA LEU A 138 -4.20 -24.06 -11.00
C LEU A 138 -3.92 -25.09 -9.89
N LEU A 139 -4.66 -25.01 -8.78
CA LEU A 139 -4.53 -25.93 -7.65
C LEU A 139 -5.05 -27.33 -7.96
N THR A 140 -6.02 -27.46 -8.88
CA THR A 140 -6.62 -28.75 -9.26
C THR A 140 -5.77 -29.47 -10.31
N CYS A 141 -5.33 -28.77 -11.35
CA CYS A 141 -4.60 -29.35 -12.46
C CYS A 141 -3.09 -29.47 -12.17
N GLN A 142 -2.56 -28.70 -11.21
CA GLN A 142 -1.15 -28.62 -10.83
C GLN A 142 -0.21 -28.78 -12.04
N PRO A 143 -0.31 -27.88 -13.03
CA PRO A 143 0.49 -27.98 -14.24
C PRO A 143 1.98 -27.86 -13.93
N LYS A 144 2.80 -28.56 -14.71
CA LYS A 144 4.27 -28.54 -14.59
C LYS A 144 4.86 -27.15 -14.81
N ASP A 145 4.18 -26.31 -15.60
CA ASP A 145 4.48 -24.89 -15.76
C ASP A 145 3.23 -24.04 -15.40
N PRO A 146 3.18 -23.49 -14.18
CA PRO A 146 2.04 -22.71 -13.71
C PRO A 146 1.92 -21.35 -14.41
N VAL A 147 3.02 -20.71 -14.83
CA VAL A 147 3.01 -19.35 -15.37
C VAL A 147 2.45 -19.32 -16.79
N SER A 148 2.87 -20.28 -17.62
CA SER A 148 2.33 -20.45 -18.97
C SER A 148 0.84 -20.81 -18.95
N PHE A 149 0.42 -21.65 -17.99
CA PHE A 149 -0.99 -21.97 -17.79
C PHE A 149 -1.82 -20.74 -17.39
N MET A 150 -1.35 -19.95 -16.42
CA MET A 150 -2.05 -18.72 -16.00
C MET A 150 -2.21 -17.71 -17.14
N SER A 151 -1.18 -17.54 -17.96
CA SER A 151 -1.21 -16.63 -19.11
C SER A 151 -2.23 -17.07 -20.15
N LYS A 152 -2.28 -18.37 -20.45
CA LYS A 152 -3.26 -18.95 -21.37
C LYS A 152 -4.70 -18.81 -20.85
N TYR A 153 -4.94 -19.09 -19.58
CA TYR A 153 -6.26 -18.95 -18.96
C TYR A 153 -6.78 -17.50 -18.98
N ILE A 154 -5.90 -16.52 -18.71
CA ILE A 154 -6.27 -15.09 -18.79
C ILE A 154 -6.56 -14.68 -20.24
N GLN A 155 -5.80 -15.18 -21.22
CA GLN A 155 -6.05 -14.91 -22.64
C GLN A 155 -7.37 -15.54 -23.12
N GLU A 156 -7.68 -16.76 -22.71
CA GLU A 156 -8.94 -17.44 -23.04
C GLU A 156 -10.15 -16.73 -22.41
N SER A 157 -10.03 -16.31 -21.14
CA SER A 157 -11.09 -15.54 -20.46
C SER A 157 -11.28 -14.13 -21.04
N ALA A 158 -10.25 -13.53 -21.64
CA ALA A 158 -10.38 -12.29 -22.40
C ALA A 158 -11.08 -12.50 -23.76
N ALA A 159 -10.86 -13.64 -24.41
CA ALA A 159 -11.47 -13.96 -25.71
C ALA A 159 -12.96 -14.34 -25.61
N LEU A 160 -13.40 -14.89 -24.46
CA LEU A 160 -14.77 -15.33 -24.19
C LEU A 160 -15.68 -14.25 -23.58
N GLY A 161 -15.21 -13.00 -23.45
CA GLY A 161 -16.06 -11.84 -23.19
C GLY A 161 -17.01 -12.00 -21.99
N GLY A 162 -16.46 -12.13 -20.78
CA GLY A 162 -17.18 -11.76 -19.55
C GLY A 162 -18.43 -12.55 -19.15
N GLU A 163 -18.77 -13.66 -19.80
CA GLU A 163 -19.85 -14.54 -19.38
C GLU A 163 -19.31 -15.96 -19.18
N VAL A 164 -19.11 -16.35 -17.91
CA VAL A 164 -18.70 -17.71 -17.55
C VAL A 164 -19.91 -18.62 -17.71
N ALA A 165 -20.18 -19.06 -18.93
CA ALA A 165 -21.02 -20.21 -19.18
C ALA A 165 -20.22 -21.46 -18.80
N THR A 166 -20.65 -22.12 -17.74
CA THR A 166 -20.27 -23.49 -17.41
C THR A 166 -20.75 -24.41 -18.52
N THR A 167 -19.98 -24.56 -19.60
CA THR A 167 -20.24 -25.56 -20.63
C THR A 167 -18.96 -26.28 -20.99
N LEU A 168 -18.89 -27.52 -20.51
CA LEU A 168 -17.99 -28.57 -20.98
C LEU A 168 -18.10 -28.71 -22.51
N PRO A 169 -16.98 -28.76 -23.25
CA PRO A 169 -16.95 -29.47 -24.50
C PRO A 169 -16.71 -30.96 -24.22
N SER A 170 -17.72 -31.73 -24.61
CA SER A 170 -17.74 -33.18 -24.71
C SER A 170 -16.66 -33.73 -25.65
N LEU A 171 -16.14 -34.90 -25.28
CA LEU A 171 -15.26 -35.80 -26.03
C LEU A 171 -15.63 -35.98 -27.51
N ALA A 172 -14.62 -35.96 -28.40
CA ALA A 172 -14.44 -36.98 -29.43
C ALA A 172 -13.01 -36.99 -30.03
N VAL A 173 -12.28 -38.06 -29.69
CA VAL A 173 -11.48 -38.94 -30.57
C VAL A 173 -10.37 -38.33 -31.42
N LEU A 174 -9.12 -38.74 -31.13
CA LEU A 174 -8.24 -39.49 -32.04
C LEU A 174 -7.04 -40.06 -31.25
N ASN A 175 -7.10 -41.36 -30.94
CA ASN A 175 -5.93 -42.25 -30.84
C ASN A 175 -5.83 -43.01 -32.19
N PRO A 176 -4.74 -43.72 -32.54
CA PRO A 176 -3.41 -43.81 -31.91
C PRO A 176 -2.26 -43.57 -32.91
N THR A 177 -1.02 -43.45 -32.42
CA THR A 177 0.15 -44.07 -33.06
C THR A 177 1.27 -44.15 -32.02
N ASP A 178 1.88 -45.33 -32.00
CA ASP A 178 2.82 -45.84 -31.02
C ASP A 178 4.15 -45.07 -31.03
N GLU A 179 4.75 -44.88 -29.85
CA GLU A 179 6.20 -45.06 -29.61
C GLU A 179 6.49 -44.96 -28.08
N GLU A 180 6.49 -46.14 -27.46
CA GLU A 180 7.49 -46.67 -26.52
C GLU A 180 8.47 -45.70 -25.83
N SER A 181 8.44 -45.70 -24.49
CA SER A 181 9.61 -45.85 -23.59
C SER A 181 9.39 -45.18 -22.22
N ASP A 182 9.44 -46.02 -21.19
CA ASP A 182 9.94 -45.76 -19.83
C ASP A 182 9.48 -44.52 -19.05
N ASN A 183 8.76 -44.74 -17.93
CA ASN A 183 9.21 -44.30 -16.60
C ASN A 183 8.23 -44.75 -15.48
N GLU A 184 8.17 -46.05 -15.21
CA GLU A 184 7.61 -46.58 -13.95
C GLU A 184 8.62 -46.37 -12.80
N GLY A 185 8.66 -45.16 -12.24
CA GLY A 185 9.58 -44.84 -11.13
C GLY A 185 9.06 -43.87 -10.07
N ALA A 186 8.03 -43.06 -10.36
CA ALA A 186 7.75 -41.87 -9.55
C ALA A 186 6.54 -41.96 -8.60
N LYS A 187 5.93 -43.15 -8.38
CA LYS A 187 4.72 -43.28 -7.54
C LYS A 187 4.90 -43.94 -6.17
N ARG A 188 6.12 -44.27 -5.74
CA ARG A 188 6.34 -44.93 -4.42
C ARG A 188 6.97 -44.07 -3.32
N GLN A 189 7.30 -42.80 -3.55
CA GLN A 189 8.06 -42.00 -2.57
C GLN A 189 7.30 -40.95 -1.73
N TRP A 190 5.97 -40.78 -1.89
CA TRP A 190 5.24 -39.77 -1.08
C TRP A 190 4.32 -40.35 0.01
N ALA A 191 4.12 -41.67 0.05
CA ALA A 191 3.25 -42.33 1.03
C ALA A 191 3.95 -42.81 2.32
N SER A 192 5.28 -42.65 2.45
CA SER A 192 6.06 -43.15 3.60
C SER A 192 6.56 -42.07 4.57
N ARG A 193 6.00 -40.85 4.51
CA ARG A 193 6.48 -39.71 5.33
C ARG A 193 5.39 -38.96 6.10
N ARG A 194 4.28 -39.65 6.39
CA ARG A 194 3.21 -39.16 7.27
C ARG A 194 2.71 -40.29 8.16
N GLY A 195 3.47 -40.60 9.20
CA GLY A 195 3.12 -41.66 10.15
C GLY A 195 4.31 -42.09 11.01
N MET A 196 4.85 -41.17 11.80
CA MET A 196 5.71 -41.51 12.95
C MET A 196 5.96 -40.25 13.80
N GLY A 197 5.45 -40.27 15.03
CA GLY A 197 5.86 -39.33 16.09
C GLY A 197 4.71 -38.68 16.84
N ALA A 198 4.12 -39.39 17.82
CA ALA A 198 3.74 -38.85 19.14
C ALA A 198 3.12 -39.97 19.99
N ASP A 199 3.96 -40.70 20.72
CA ASP A 199 3.60 -41.35 21.99
C ASP A 199 4.90 -41.44 22.81
N GLU A 200 5.07 -40.48 23.72
CA GLU A 200 5.61 -40.64 25.08
C GLU A 200 5.48 -39.32 25.85
#